data_AF-A0A1W2H7B5-F1
#
_entry.id   AF-A0A1W2H7B5-F1
#
_cell.length_a   1.000
_cell.length_b   1.000
_cell.length_c   1.000
_cell.angle_alpha   90.00
_cell.angle_beta   90.00
_cell.angle_gamma   90.00
#
_symmetry.space_group_name_H-M   'P 1'
#
loop_
_entity.id
_entity.type
_entity.pdbx_description
1 polymer ?
#
loop_
_entity_poly.entity_id
_entity_poly.type
_entity_poly.pdbx_seq_one_letter_code
_entity_poly.pdbx_strand_id
1 'polypeptide(L)'
;MEFNPNEINPLEKEEDKKMEEGSKDLASFIDENSKLISVLGVFTALTVFSFNLQIKFVGNLLSFVFLTLVILVWVEIWSRFPKKSSSWRLNLFENILSYSILLIVFYWIIFYRDIWEAILVYVLWILIMSVTGHLISYFKLFQRILGLKVSKYKIVRIFIGLIIILPVFFLSFKLAGIIADPLNNLINNVHLEIQNLISD
;
A
#
# COMPACT_ATOMS: atom_id res chain seq x y z
N MET A 1 -42.37 -49.57 21.55
CA MET A 1 -41.72 -48.25 21.42
C MET A 1 -40.24 -48.53 21.26
N GLU A 2 -39.74 -48.45 20.02
CA GLU A 2 -38.31 -48.65 19.73
C GLU A 2 -37.57 -47.35 20.02
N PHE A 3 -36.58 -47.43 20.92
CA PHE A 3 -35.67 -46.34 21.22
C PHE A 3 -34.70 -46.19 20.03
N ASN A 4 -34.71 -45.05 19.35
CA ASN A 4 -33.80 -44.77 18.24
C ASN A 4 -32.53 -44.10 18.78
N PRO A 5 -31.40 -44.81 18.87
CA PRO A 5 -30.17 -44.29 19.46
C PRO A 5 -29.46 -43.21 18.61
N ASN A 6 -30.01 -42.86 17.44
CA ASN A 6 -29.43 -41.84 16.54
C ASN A 6 -30.05 -40.45 16.69
N GLU A 7 -30.90 -40.23 17.69
CA GLU A 7 -31.40 -38.88 18.02
C GLU A 7 -30.32 -38.13 18.82
N ILE A 8 -29.23 -37.79 18.14
CA ILE A 8 -28.13 -36.98 18.68
C ILE A 8 -28.74 -35.64 19.11
N ASN A 9 -28.68 -35.37 20.41
CA ASN A 9 -29.25 -34.18 21.02
C ASN A 9 -28.63 -32.93 20.37
N PRO A 10 -29.41 -32.09 19.67
CA PRO A 10 -28.88 -30.92 18.97
C PRO A 10 -28.18 -29.91 19.91
N LEU A 11 -28.44 -29.98 21.22
CA LEU A 11 -27.76 -29.18 22.24
C LEU A 11 -26.30 -29.61 22.47
N GLU A 12 -25.97 -30.89 22.31
CA GLU A 12 -24.61 -31.41 22.50
C GLU A 12 -23.69 -30.99 21.34
N LYS A 13 -24.24 -30.85 20.13
CA LYS A 13 -23.52 -30.30 18.95
C LYS A 13 -23.26 -28.79 19.05
N GLU A 14 -24.03 -28.04 19.83
CA GLU A 14 -23.78 -26.61 20.03
C GLU A 14 -22.74 -26.32 21.13
N GLU A 15 -22.61 -27.19 22.14
CA GLU A 15 -21.59 -27.01 23.18
C GLU A 15 -20.18 -27.35 22.68
N ASP A 16 -20.02 -28.39 21.86
CA ASP A 16 -18.71 -28.73 21.28
C ASP A 16 -18.20 -27.64 20.31
N LYS A 17 -19.12 -26.99 19.58
CA LYS A 17 -18.78 -25.87 18.69
C LYS A 17 -18.41 -24.59 19.43
N LYS A 18 -18.83 -24.43 20.69
CA LYS A 18 -18.46 -23.28 21.54
C LYS A 18 -17.14 -23.50 22.29
N MET A 19 -16.71 -24.73 22.50
CA MET A 19 -15.39 -25.01 23.12
C MET A 19 -14.21 -24.96 22.14
N GLU A 20 -14.46 -25.08 20.82
CA GLU A 20 -13.45 -24.80 19.78
C GLU A 20 -13.20 -23.29 19.51
N GLU A 21 -13.92 -22.38 20.18
CA GLU A 21 -13.47 -20.99 20.36
C GLU A 21 -12.45 -20.86 21.51
N GLY A 22 -11.83 -21.98 21.89
CA GLY A 22 -10.69 -22.05 22.78
C GLY A 22 -9.58 -21.14 22.30
N SER A 23 -9.32 -20.09 23.09
CA SER A 23 -8.17 -19.20 23.06
C SER A 23 -7.06 -19.63 22.08
N LYS A 24 -7.04 -19.03 20.89
CA LYS A 24 -5.93 -19.24 19.95
C LYS A 24 -4.62 -18.89 20.66
N ASP A 25 -3.79 -19.90 20.88
CA ASP A 25 -2.46 -19.71 21.43
C ASP A 25 -1.51 -19.18 20.33
N LEU A 26 -0.41 -18.54 20.75
CA LEU A 26 0.58 -18.00 19.83
C LEU A 26 1.16 -19.07 18.89
N ALA A 27 1.35 -20.30 19.39
CA ALA A 27 1.83 -21.41 18.59
C ALA A 27 0.88 -21.73 17.43
N SER A 28 -0.43 -21.83 17.71
CA SER A 28 -1.45 -22.05 16.70
C SER A 28 -1.52 -20.89 15.70
N PHE A 29 -1.42 -19.64 16.17
CA PHE A 29 -1.41 -18.48 15.27
C PHE A 29 -0.21 -18.51 14.31
N ILE A 30 0.99 -18.87 14.80
CA ILE A 30 2.19 -18.97 13.96
C ILE A 30 2.04 -20.11 12.95
N ASP A 31 1.52 -21.26 13.36
CA ASP A 31 1.34 -22.42 12.47
C ASP A 31 0.36 -22.11 11.33
N GLU A 32 -0.80 -21.51 11.66
CA GLU A 32 -1.82 -21.06 10.71
C GLU A 32 -1.28 -20.04 9.68
N ASN A 33 -0.29 -19.22 10.08
CA ASN A 33 0.25 -18.13 9.27
C ASN A 33 1.70 -18.37 8.80
N SER A 34 2.22 -19.57 9.00
CA SER A 34 3.62 -19.94 8.73
C SER A 34 4.06 -19.63 7.29
N LYS A 35 3.17 -19.84 6.32
CA LYS A 35 3.38 -19.50 4.92
C LYS A 35 3.55 -17.99 4.69
N LEU A 36 2.71 -17.16 5.30
CA LEU A 36 2.82 -15.69 5.17
C LEU A 36 4.10 -15.18 5.82
N ILE A 37 4.45 -15.69 7.00
CA ILE A 37 5.70 -15.36 7.71
C ILE A 37 6.92 -15.76 6.88
N SER A 38 6.86 -16.91 6.19
CA SER A 38 7.94 -17.34 5.29
C SER A 38 8.10 -16.40 4.10
N VAL A 39 6.99 -16.03 3.44
CA VAL A 39 6.99 -15.07 2.33
C VAL A 39 7.53 -13.71 2.79
N LEU A 40 7.13 -13.27 3.97
CA LEU A 40 7.61 -12.04 4.58
C LEU A 40 9.13 -12.06 4.74
N GLY A 41 9.70 -13.14 5.31
CA GLY A 41 11.14 -13.30 5.45
C GLY A 41 11.89 -13.28 4.11
N VAL A 42 11.34 -13.94 3.09
CA VAL A 42 11.91 -13.92 1.72
C VAL A 42 11.90 -12.51 1.15
N PHE A 43 10.79 -11.77 1.24
CA PHE A 43 10.74 -10.41 0.73
C PHE A 43 11.66 -9.47 1.51
N THR A 44 11.77 -9.60 2.83
CA THR A 44 12.73 -8.83 3.62
C THR A 44 14.17 -9.11 3.18
N ALA A 45 14.54 -10.37 2.97
CA ALA A 45 15.86 -10.74 2.47
C ALA A 45 16.12 -10.14 1.08
N LEU A 46 15.12 -10.21 0.18
CA LEU A 46 15.21 -9.60 -1.14
C LEU A 46 15.33 -8.08 -1.08
N THR A 47 14.63 -7.39 -0.18
CA THR A 47 14.78 -5.94 0.04
C THR A 47 16.22 -5.59 0.41
N VAL A 48 16.82 -6.30 1.37
CA VAL A 48 18.20 -6.05 1.81
C VAL A 48 19.19 -6.39 0.70
N PHE A 49 18.95 -7.47 -0.04
CA PHE A 49 19.80 -7.89 -1.15
C PHE A 49 19.77 -6.88 -2.30
N SER A 50 18.58 -6.44 -2.72
CA SER A 50 18.43 -5.47 -3.81
C SER A 50 19.08 -4.13 -3.49
N PHE A 51 19.13 -3.75 -2.21
CA PHE A 51 19.77 -2.51 -1.78
C PHE A 51 21.27 -2.48 -2.08
N ASN A 52 21.92 -3.65 -2.12
CA ASN A 52 23.35 -3.80 -2.35
C ASN A 52 23.73 -3.99 -3.84
N LEU A 53 22.81 -3.83 -4.78
CA LEU A 53 23.10 -3.96 -6.20
C LEU A 53 24.02 -2.84 -6.70
N GLN A 54 24.94 -3.16 -7.62
CA GLN A 54 25.89 -2.22 -8.20
C GLN A 54 25.20 -1.03 -8.89
N ILE A 55 24.09 -1.29 -9.59
CA ILE A 55 23.28 -0.26 -10.23
C ILE A 55 22.32 0.33 -9.19
N LYS A 56 22.77 1.37 -8.47
CA LYS A 56 22.06 1.99 -7.34
C LYS A 56 20.58 2.29 -7.63
N PHE A 57 20.28 2.84 -8.81
CA PHE A 57 18.89 3.17 -9.18
C PHE A 57 17.98 1.93 -9.21
N VAL A 58 18.43 0.86 -9.87
CA VAL A 58 17.68 -0.40 -9.97
C VAL A 58 17.57 -1.05 -8.58
N GLY A 59 18.66 -1.03 -7.80
CA GLY A 59 18.67 -1.54 -6.44
C GLY A 59 17.67 -0.85 -5.54
N ASN A 60 17.62 0.49 -5.55
CA ASN A 60 16.65 1.27 -4.78
C ASN A 60 15.21 0.99 -5.21
N LEU A 61 14.94 0.92 -6.53
CA LEU A 61 13.60 0.64 -7.04
C LEU A 61 13.11 -0.75 -6.64
N LEU A 62 13.95 -1.79 -6.78
CA LEU A 62 13.59 -3.15 -6.35
C LEU A 62 13.40 -3.22 -4.83
N SER A 63 14.25 -2.55 -4.06
CA SER A 63 14.15 -2.53 -2.61
C SER A 63 12.85 -1.87 -2.15
N PHE A 64 12.45 -0.78 -2.80
CA PHE A 64 11.16 -0.12 -2.60
C PHE A 64 9.99 -1.07 -2.87
N VAL A 65 10.02 -1.80 -3.99
CA VAL A 65 8.97 -2.76 -4.36
C VAL A 65 8.89 -3.89 -3.34
N PHE A 66 10.01 -4.54 -3.01
CA PHE A 66 10.01 -5.64 -2.04
C PHE A 66 9.59 -5.19 -0.66
N LEU A 67 10.02 -3.99 -0.21
CA LEU A 67 9.60 -3.46 1.08
C LEU A 67 8.10 -3.12 1.10
N THR A 68 7.54 -2.66 -0.02
CA THR A 68 6.10 -2.46 -0.16
C THR A 68 5.35 -3.80 -0.04
N LEU A 69 5.88 -4.88 -0.63
CA LEU A 69 5.32 -6.23 -0.48
C LEU A 69 5.43 -6.74 0.96
N VAL A 70 6.54 -6.46 1.66
CA VAL A 70 6.69 -6.76 3.09
C VAL A 70 5.57 -6.08 3.90
N ILE A 71 5.35 -4.78 3.69
CA ILE A 71 4.29 -4.02 4.38
C ILE A 71 2.91 -4.63 4.08
N LEU A 72 2.65 -5.00 2.83
CA LEU A 72 1.35 -5.57 2.43
C LEU A 72 1.09 -6.95 3.06
N VAL A 73 2.08 -7.85 3.02
CA VAL A 73 1.99 -9.16 3.68
C VAL A 73 1.83 -8.98 5.20
N TRP A 74 2.48 -7.97 5.77
CA TRP A 74 2.36 -7.67 7.18
C TRP A 74 0.95 -7.21 7.57
N VAL A 75 0.34 -6.31 6.80
CA VAL A 75 -1.05 -5.87 7.01
C VAL A 75 -2.01 -7.06 6.93
N GLU A 76 -1.76 -8.01 6.03
CA GLU A 76 -2.53 -9.25 5.92
C GLU A 76 -2.34 -10.17 7.13
N ILE A 77 -1.13 -10.29 7.70
CA ILE A 77 -0.91 -11.03 8.96
C ILE A 77 -1.63 -10.32 10.12
N TRP A 78 -1.55 -8.98 10.17
CA TRP A 78 -2.15 -8.16 11.22
C TRP A 78 -3.69 -8.28 11.22
N SER A 79 -4.31 -8.32 10.04
CA SER A 79 -5.77 -8.47 9.91
C SER A 79 -6.30 -9.82 10.42
N ARG A 80 -5.43 -10.83 10.55
CA ARG A 80 -5.76 -12.18 11.03
C ARG A 80 -5.67 -12.33 12.54
N PHE A 81 -5.21 -11.33 13.27
CA PHE A 81 -5.18 -11.40 14.74
C PHE A 81 -6.62 -11.46 15.29
N PRO A 82 -6.88 -12.34 16.28
CA PRO A 82 -8.19 -12.40 16.92
C PRO A 82 -8.45 -11.12 17.73
N LYS A 83 -9.60 -10.47 17.49
CA LYS A 83 -10.01 -9.23 18.19
C LYS A 83 -10.06 -9.34 19.72
N LYS A 84 -10.20 -10.56 20.24
CA LYS A 84 -10.20 -10.88 21.67
C LYS A 84 -9.26 -12.05 21.89
N SER A 85 -8.00 -11.79 22.18
CA SER A 85 -7.06 -12.82 22.63
C SER A 85 -7.10 -12.91 24.16
N SER A 86 -7.18 -14.12 24.70
CA SER A 86 -7.01 -14.35 26.15
C SER A 86 -5.55 -14.61 26.55
N SER A 87 -4.69 -14.95 25.59
CA SER A 87 -3.27 -15.22 25.83
C SER A 87 -2.46 -13.92 25.80
N TRP A 88 -1.85 -13.57 26.94
CA TRP A 88 -0.98 -12.40 27.05
C TRP A 88 0.22 -12.45 26.08
N ARG A 89 0.70 -13.66 25.75
CA ARG A 89 1.81 -13.87 24.81
C ARG A 89 1.43 -13.45 23.39
N LEU A 90 0.21 -13.78 22.97
CA LEU A 90 -0.29 -13.39 21.65
C LEU A 90 -0.47 -11.87 21.57
N ASN A 91 -0.99 -11.25 22.63
CA ASN A 91 -1.10 -9.78 22.70
C ASN A 91 0.27 -9.09 22.70
N LEU A 92 1.26 -9.61 23.43
CA LEU A 92 2.62 -9.07 23.39
C LEU A 92 3.23 -9.20 21.98
N PHE A 93 3.04 -10.36 21.34
CA PHE A 93 3.48 -10.59 19.97
C PHE A 93 2.83 -9.60 19.00
N GLU A 94 1.51 -9.42 19.07
CA GLU A 94 0.77 -8.45 18.26
C GLU A 94 1.30 -7.03 18.42
N ASN A 95 1.59 -6.60 19.65
CA ASN A 95 2.12 -5.25 19.92
C ASN A 95 3.54 -5.07 19.39
N ILE A 96 4.45 -6.01 19.65
CA ILE A 96 5.83 -5.94 19.12
C ILE A 96 5.80 -5.92 17.58
N LEU A 97 4.94 -6.75 17.00
CA LEU A 97 4.73 -6.80 15.57
C LEU A 97 4.19 -5.44 15.06
N SER A 98 3.19 -4.86 15.73
CA SER A 98 2.62 -3.55 15.38
C SER A 98 3.63 -2.40 15.48
N TYR A 99 4.49 -2.39 16.50
CA TYR A 99 5.56 -1.40 16.61
C TYR A 99 6.63 -1.59 15.52
N SER A 100 6.99 -2.83 15.22
CA SER A 100 7.97 -3.16 14.19
C SER A 100 7.53 -2.66 12.81
N ILE A 101 6.25 -2.85 12.45
CA ILE A 101 5.72 -2.32 11.18
C ILE A 101 5.65 -0.81 11.16
N LEU A 102 5.30 -0.17 12.28
CA LEU A 102 5.28 1.29 12.36
C LEU A 102 6.68 1.86 12.09
N LEU A 103 7.73 1.26 12.66
CA LEU A 103 9.11 1.62 12.38
C LEU A 103 9.52 1.36 10.93
N ILE A 104 9.11 0.22 10.35
CA ILE A 104 9.39 -0.11 8.94
C ILE A 104 8.68 0.87 7.99
N VAL A 105 7.42 1.20 8.24
CA VAL A 105 6.65 2.17 7.45
C VAL A 105 7.27 3.55 7.57
N PHE A 106 7.65 3.96 8.79
CA PHE A 106 8.34 5.21 9.03
C PHE A 106 9.69 5.28 8.27
N TYR A 107 10.49 4.22 8.35
CA TYR A 107 11.71 4.09 7.56
C TYR A 107 11.43 4.16 6.05
N TRP A 108 10.40 3.46 5.57
CA TRP A 108 10.01 3.47 4.16
C TRP A 108 9.64 4.87 3.67
N ILE A 109 8.86 5.63 4.45
CA ILE A 109 8.46 7.01 4.12
C ILE A 109 9.67 7.94 4.01
N ILE A 110 10.61 7.84 4.97
CA ILE A 110 11.80 8.69 5.00
C ILE A 110 12.77 8.32 3.88
N PHE A 111 13.08 7.03 3.76
CA PHE A 111 14.15 6.56 2.89
C PHE A 111 13.78 6.65 1.41
N TYR A 112 12.52 6.39 1.06
CA TYR A 112 12.05 6.39 -0.32
C TYR A 112 11.31 7.67 -0.69
N ARG A 113 11.73 8.80 -0.09
CA ARG A 113 11.07 10.09 -0.25
C ARG A 113 10.92 10.50 -1.72
N ASP A 114 12.03 10.47 -2.43
CA ASP A 114 12.10 10.87 -3.83
C ASP A 114 11.25 9.97 -4.74
N ILE A 115 11.10 8.69 -4.37
CA ILE A 115 10.30 7.73 -5.13
C ILE A 115 8.81 8.01 -4.95
N TRP A 116 8.33 8.21 -3.72
CA TRP A 116 6.90 8.48 -3.52
C TRP A 116 6.47 9.83 -4.09
N GLU A 117 7.35 10.85 -4.08
CA GLU A 117 7.08 12.13 -4.73
C GLU A 117 6.90 11.94 -6.24
N ALA A 118 7.79 11.18 -6.88
CA ALA A 118 7.67 10.84 -8.29
C ALA A 118 6.39 10.04 -8.60
N ILE A 119 6.03 9.08 -7.75
CA ILE A 119 4.78 8.33 -7.86
C ILE A 119 3.57 9.26 -7.74
N LEU A 120 3.58 10.20 -6.80
CA LEU A 120 2.49 11.15 -6.59
C LEU A 120 2.30 12.05 -7.81
N VAL A 121 3.38 12.56 -8.41
CA VAL A 121 3.34 13.29 -9.68
C VAL A 121 2.66 12.44 -10.77
N TYR A 122 3.05 11.17 -10.89
CA TYR A 122 2.53 10.28 -11.92
C TYR A 122 1.04 9.95 -11.70
N VAL A 123 0.62 9.70 -10.46
CA VAL A 123 -0.78 9.45 -10.09
C VAL A 123 -1.64 10.67 -10.37
N LEU A 124 -1.21 11.87 -9.96
CA LEU A 124 -1.93 13.10 -10.26
C LEU A 124 -2.02 13.36 -11.76
N TRP A 125 -0.93 13.09 -12.48
CA TRP A 125 -0.92 13.23 -13.93
C TRP A 125 -1.92 12.30 -14.61
N ILE A 126 -1.97 11.01 -14.25
CA ILE A 126 -2.98 10.06 -14.76
C ILE A 126 -4.39 10.54 -14.43
N LEU A 127 -4.62 10.99 -13.18
CA LEU A 127 -5.93 11.44 -12.73
C LEU A 127 -6.40 12.66 -13.53
N ILE A 128 -5.55 13.67 -13.71
CA ILE A 128 -5.88 14.88 -14.48
C ILE A 128 -6.06 14.52 -15.95
N MET A 129 -5.23 13.65 -16.52
CA MET A 129 -5.40 13.15 -17.90
C MET A 129 -6.71 12.39 -18.09
N SER A 130 -7.13 11.59 -17.11
CA SER A 130 -8.42 10.89 -17.11
C SER A 130 -9.59 11.89 -17.10
N VAL A 131 -9.56 12.85 -16.18
CA VAL A 131 -10.61 13.87 -16.06
C VAL A 131 -10.68 14.74 -17.32
N THR A 132 -9.55 15.23 -17.82
CA THR A 132 -9.50 16.06 -19.04
C THR A 132 -9.96 15.26 -20.26
N GLY A 133 -9.54 14.01 -20.41
CA GLY A 133 -10.01 13.11 -21.47
C GLY A 133 -11.52 12.89 -21.43
N HIS A 134 -12.07 12.67 -20.23
CA HIS A 134 -13.50 12.52 -20.02
C HIS A 134 -14.26 13.82 -20.37
N LEU A 135 -13.75 14.98 -19.93
CA LEU A 135 -14.33 16.30 -20.21
C LEU A 135 -14.36 16.59 -21.72
N ILE A 136 -13.25 16.33 -22.41
CA ILE A 136 -13.10 16.51 -23.85
C ILE A 136 -14.12 15.65 -24.62
N SER A 137 -14.29 14.40 -24.21
CA SER A 137 -15.24 13.46 -24.80
C SER A 137 -16.69 13.91 -24.55
N TYR A 138 -17.00 14.26 -23.30
CA TYR A 138 -18.34 14.63 -22.84
C TYR A 138 -18.89 15.86 -23.56
N PHE A 139 -18.10 16.94 -23.63
CA PHE A 139 -18.56 18.20 -24.21
C PHE A 139 -18.46 18.27 -25.74
N LYS A 140 -17.99 17.20 -26.40
CA LYS A 140 -17.66 17.19 -27.84
C LYS A 140 -16.87 18.44 -28.25
N LEU A 141 -16.00 18.96 -27.37
CA LEU A 141 -15.35 20.27 -27.53
C LEU A 141 -14.60 20.37 -28.85
N PHE A 142 -13.98 19.28 -29.29
CA PHE A 142 -13.32 19.23 -30.59
C PHE A 142 -14.27 19.45 -31.77
N GLN A 143 -15.49 18.90 -31.73
CA GLN A 143 -16.46 19.08 -32.79
C GLN A 143 -17.05 20.50 -32.77
N ARG A 144 -17.29 21.04 -31.56
CA ARG A 144 -17.91 22.35 -31.37
C ARG A 144 -16.95 23.52 -31.65
N ILE A 145 -15.72 23.45 -31.15
CA ILE A 145 -14.74 24.55 -31.26
C ILE A 145 -14.12 24.62 -32.65
N LEU A 146 -13.80 23.47 -33.25
CA LEU A 146 -13.08 23.46 -34.53
C LEU A 146 -14.03 23.42 -35.73
N GLY A 147 -15.30 23.00 -35.56
CA GLY A 147 -16.22 22.80 -36.68
C GLY A 147 -15.74 21.78 -37.73
N LEU A 148 -14.65 21.05 -37.45
CA LEU A 148 -14.00 20.15 -38.39
C LEU A 148 -14.67 18.77 -38.36
N LYS A 149 -15.04 18.25 -39.53
CA LYS A 149 -15.41 16.84 -39.69
C LYS A 149 -14.21 15.97 -39.29
N VAL A 150 -14.42 15.20 -38.22
CA VAL A 150 -13.43 14.44 -37.45
C VAL A 150 -12.51 13.54 -38.29
N SER A 151 -12.97 13.09 -39.46
CA SER A 151 -12.28 12.09 -40.28
C SER A 151 -11.02 12.62 -40.97
N LYS A 152 -10.89 13.91 -41.28
CA LYS A 152 -9.89 14.38 -42.25
C LYS A 152 -8.58 14.87 -41.64
N TYR A 153 -8.55 15.19 -40.34
CA TYR A 153 -7.42 15.90 -39.71
C TYR A 153 -6.86 15.17 -38.48
N LYS A 154 -6.47 13.89 -38.65
CA LYS A 154 -5.85 13.09 -37.57
C LYS A 154 -4.63 13.78 -36.95
N ILE A 155 -3.79 14.41 -37.78
CA ILE A 155 -2.57 15.11 -37.36
C ILE A 155 -2.90 16.31 -36.46
N VAL A 156 -3.89 17.12 -36.83
CA VAL A 156 -4.31 18.30 -36.03
C VAL A 156 -4.79 17.87 -34.65
N ARG A 157 -5.50 16.75 -34.53
CA ARG A 157 -5.91 16.19 -33.23
C ARG A 157 -4.70 15.83 -32.36
N ILE A 158 -3.67 15.22 -32.93
CA ILE A 158 -2.44 14.87 -32.20
C ILE A 158 -1.76 16.14 -31.68
N PHE A 159 -1.60 17.16 -32.53
CA PHE A 159 -0.99 18.43 -32.11
C PHE A 159 -1.77 19.12 -30.99
N ILE A 160 -3.11 19.20 -31.11
CA ILE A 160 -3.93 19.80 -30.06
C ILE A 160 -3.84 18.97 -28.76
N GLY A 161 -3.84 17.64 -28.86
CA GLY A 161 -3.62 16.76 -27.71
C GLY A 161 -2.29 17.05 -27.03
N LEU A 162 -1.21 17.20 -27.81
CA LEU A 162 0.13 17.51 -27.30
C LEU A 162 0.18 18.89 -26.62
N ILE A 163 -0.50 19.88 -27.20
CA ILE A 163 -0.65 21.23 -26.62
C ILE A 163 -1.41 21.19 -25.29
N ILE A 164 -2.36 20.27 -25.10
CA ILE A 164 -3.09 20.10 -23.83
C ILE A 164 -2.28 19.29 -22.82
N ILE A 165 -1.54 18.28 -23.27
CA ILE A 165 -0.74 17.39 -22.38
C ILE A 165 0.36 18.17 -21.65
N LEU A 166 1.07 19.06 -22.33
CA LEU A 166 2.15 19.86 -21.74
C LEU A 166 1.72 20.69 -20.50
N PRO A 167 0.69 21.55 -20.58
CA PRO A 167 0.22 22.32 -19.43
C PRO A 167 -0.40 21.42 -18.35
N VAL A 168 -1.07 20.32 -18.72
CA VAL A 168 -1.58 19.35 -17.75
C VAL A 168 -0.43 18.70 -16.96
N PHE A 169 0.64 18.30 -17.64
CA PHE A 169 1.83 17.75 -17.00
C PHE A 169 2.49 18.78 -16.07
N PHE A 170 2.66 20.03 -16.52
CA PHE A 170 3.19 21.11 -15.69
C PHE A 170 2.32 21.39 -14.45
N LEU A 171 1.00 21.40 -14.61
CA LEU A 171 0.06 21.59 -13.50
C LEU A 171 0.14 20.43 -12.50
N SER A 172 0.26 19.20 -13.00
CA SER A 172 0.42 17.99 -12.17
C SER A 172 1.69 18.06 -11.32
N PHE A 173 2.81 18.48 -11.93
CA PHE A 173 4.08 18.67 -11.23
C PHE A 173 3.97 19.75 -10.14
N LYS A 174 3.33 20.89 -10.45
CA LYS A 174 3.11 21.96 -9.47
C LYS A 174 2.22 21.54 -8.30
N LEU A 175 1.12 20.83 -8.59
CA LEU A 175 0.23 20.31 -7.55
C LEU A 175 0.93 19.26 -6.68
N ALA A 176 1.73 18.39 -7.28
CA ALA A 176 2.52 17.43 -6.55
C ALA A 176 3.49 18.12 -5.57
N GLY A 177 4.21 19.16 -6.03
CA GLY A 177 5.08 19.95 -5.16
C GLY A 177 4.32 20.60 -3.99
N ILE A 178 3.16 21.19 -4.25
CA ILE A 178 2.33 21.81 -3.18
C ILE A 178 1.91 20.79 -2.12
N ILE A 179 1.63 19.54 -2.51
CA ILE A 179 1.25 18.46 -1.58
C ILE A 179 2.49 17.87 -0.90
N ALA A 180 3.60 17.72 -1.63
CA ALA A 180 4.83 17.15 -1.13
C ALA A 180 5.56 18.08 -0.16
N ASP A 181 5.55 19.40 -0.39
CA ASP A 181 6.28 20.39 0.42
C ASP A 181 5.91 20.34 1.92
N PRO A 182 4.63 20.37 2.33
CA PRO A 182 4.26 20.23 3.74
C PRO A 182 4.74 18.92 4.35
N LEU A 183 4.62 17.81 3.60
CA LEU A 183 5.04 16.49 4.07
C LEU A 183 6.56 16.41 4.21
N ASN A 184 7.29 16.94 3.23
CA ASN A 184 8.75 17.03 3.23
C ASN A 184 9.25 17.89 4.38
N ASN A 185 8.59 19.02 4.67
CA ASN A 185 8.93 19.86 5.81
C ASN A 185 8.68 19.16 7.15
N LEU A 186 7.56 18.45 7.29
CA LEU A 186 7.29 17.64 8.49
C LEU A 186 8.37 16.56 8.68
N ILE A 187 8.71 15.82 7.62
CA ILE A 187 9.76 14.79 7.66
C ILE A 187 11.12 15.40 8.00
N ASN A 188 11.48 16.54 7.42
CA ASN A 188 12.75 17.22 7.69
C ASN A 188 12.84 17.66 9.16
N ASN A 189 11.77 18.20 9.73
CA ASN A 189 11.74 18.61 11.14
C ASN A 189 11.96 17.41 12.07
N VAL A 190 11.25 16.30 11.82
CA VAL A 190 11.42 15.07 12.59
C VAL A 190 12.84 14.51 12.44
N HIS A 191 13.41 14.56 11.24
CA HIS A 191 14.78 14.12 11.00
C HIS A 191 15.81 14.95 11.78
N LEU A 192 15.67 16.28 11.78
CA LEU A 192 16.54 17.18 12.54
C LEU A 192 16.42 16.96 14.05
N GLU A 193 15.20 16.75 14.56
CA GLU A 193 14.96 16.46 15.97
C GLU A 193 15.64 15.14 16.40
N ILE A 194 15.53 14.08 15.59
CA ILE A 194 16.21 12.81 15.83
C ILE A 194 17.74 12.99 15.82
N GLN A 195 18.28 13.78 14.89
CA GLN A 195 19.72 14.04 14.85
C GLN A 195 20.22 14.76 16.10
N ASN A 196 19.49 15.76 16.59
CA ASN A 196 19.83 16.48 17.80
C ASN A 196 19.80 15.58 19.04
N LEU A 197 18.82 14.68 19.15
CA LEU A 197 18.72 13.72 20.26
C LEU A 197 19.86 12.70 20.30
N ILE A 198 20.52 12.43 19.17
CA ILE A 198 21.64 11.48 19.08
C ILE A 198 22.98 12.17 19.37
N SER A 199 23.07 13.49 19.17
CA SER A 199 24.30 14.26 19.38
C SER A 199 24.55 14.68 20.84
N ASP A 200 23.53 14.60 21.69
CA ASP A 200 23.58 14.89 23.14
C ASP A 200 23.87 13.60 23.95
#